data_AF-A0A7M5X3X0-F1
#
_entry.id   AF-A0A7M5X3X0-F1
#
_cell.length_a   1.000
_cell.length_b   1.000
_cell.length_c   1.000
_cell.angle_alpha   90.00
_cell.angle_beta   90.00
_cell.angle_gamma   90.00
#
_symmetry.space_group_name_H-M   'P 1'
#
loop_
_entity.id
_entity.type
_entity.pdbx_description
1 polymer ?
#
loop_
_entity_poly.entity_id
_entity_poly.type
_entity_poly.pdbx_seq_one_letter_code
_entity_poly.pdbx_strand_id
1 'polypeptide(L)'
;MFTKIVTSLLVAITIVTKMVDATTPNKFMCLKDIQVNIKTSWRDGPSVGTTEYELSRPLTSTFSDWVIEIHFDQPVNQFTQWFADVDNTFKVVHEKEHVFFIKANNNRRTLSNTNLRFPIQARYSGVLVPQIKQAVLCGMTSSSAFYTTQAPLVEVLPPAFDPSPQVPSCVLSYHKAWYGGMKEILDLPVTEDTKGNWMIELKFDKPWSQVDVYGKCYAILSNGYNYICHNNEHNGDKAAGTTFIFDHQLQFSGPKTNAPKLLEAWFTGYHCVNN
;
A
#
# COMPACT_ATOMS: atom_id res chain seq x y z
N MET A 1 16.89 31.94 10.86
CA MET A 1 16.25 31.27 12.01
C MET A 1 14.82 30.98 11.58
N PHE A 2 14.56 29.82 10.97
CA PHE A 2 13.24 29.46 10.44
C PHE A 2 12.72 28.23 11.18
N THR A 3 11.67 28.44 11.97
CA THR A 3 10.92 27.40 12.67
C THR A 3 10.14 26.61 11.63
N LYS A 4 10.56 25.36 11.34
CA LYS A 4 9.77 24.45 10.52
C LYS A 4 8.66 23.83 11.38
N ILE A 5 7.42 24.16 11.02
CA ILE A 5 6.22 23.51 11.53
C ILE A 5 6.14 22.12 10.89
N VAL A 6 6.21 21.07 11.71
CA VAL A 6 5.94 19.69 11.29
C VAL A 6 4.42 19.53 11.27
N THR A 7 3.83 19.57 10.07
CA THR A 7 2.41 19.27 9.88
C THR A 7 2.27 17.76 9.76
N SER A 8 1.82 17.10 10.83
CA SER A 8 1.42 15.70 10.78
C SER A 8 0.21 15.56 9.85
N LEU A 9 0.39 14.89 8.72
CA LEU A 9 -0.67 14.60 7.77
C LEU A 9 -1.58 13.51 8.36
N LEU A 10 -2.73 13.91 8.89
CA LEU A 10 -3.81 13.00 9.26
C LEU A 10 -4.39 12.45 7.95
N VAL A 11 -4.11 11.19 7.60
CA VAL A 11 -4.78 10.51 6.49
C VAL A 11 -6.23 10.29 6.90
N ALA A 12 -7.13 11.13 6.41
CA ALA A 12 -8.56 10.95 6.55
C ALA A 12 -8.98 9.76 5.69
N ILE A 13 -9.20 8.61 6.32
CA ILE A 13 -9.80 7.44 5.68
C ILE A 13 -11.21 7.84 5.22
N THR A 14 -11.36 8.12 3.94
CA THR A 14 -12.68 8.35 3.34
C THR A 14 -13.32 6.99 3.09
N ILE A 15 -13.96 6.44 4.13
CA ILE A 15 -14.82 5.27 4.00
C ILE A 15 -16.07 5.73 3.25
N VAL A 16 -16.28 5.22 2.04
CA VAL A 16 -17.51 5.45 1.27
C VAL A 16 -18.66 4.80 2.03
N THR A 17 -19.33 5.57 2.88
CA THR A 17 -20.56 5.17 3.57
C THR A 17 -21.68 5.11 2.54
N LYS A 18 -22.00 3.90 2.08
CA LYS A 18 -23.25 3.64 1.38
C LYS A 18 -24.39 3.93 2.36
N MET A 19 -25.26 4.89 2.04
CA MET A 19 -26.40 5.27 2.89
C MET A 19 -27.30 4.06 3.13
N VAL A 20 -27.43 3.65 4.40
CA VAL A 20 -28.33 2.59 4.86
C VAL A 20 -29.54 3.25 5.53
N ASP A 21 -30.73 2.73 5.17
CA ASP A 21 -32.06 3.22 5.51
C ASP A 21 -32.35 3.27 7.04
N ALA A 22 -33.19 4.22 7.47
CA ALA A 22 -33.15 4.85 8.79
C ALA A 22 -34.04 4.24 9.89
N THR A 23 -34.45 2.96 9.82
CA THR A 23 -35.46 2.42 10.75
C THR A 23 -34.93 1.61 11.94
N THR A 24 -33.62 1.39 12.04
CA THR A 24 -32.90 1.01 13.27
C THR A 24 -31.46 1.49 13.14
N PRO A 25 -30.88 2.26 14.08
CA PRO A 25 -29.58 2.88 13.86
C PRO A 25 -28.48 1.84 14.08
N ASN A 26 -28.24 1.00 13.08
CA ASN A 26 -26.97 0.30 12.98
C ASN A 26 -25.87 1.38 12.96
N LYS A 27 -24.94 1.29 13.92
CA LYS A 27 -23.84 2.26 14.03
C LYS A 27 -22.61 1.67 13.35
N PHE A 28 -22.00 2.42 12.44
CA PHE A 28 -20.68 2.04 11.92
C PHE A 28 -19.61 2.26 12.99
N MET A 29 -18.77 1.28 13.22
CA MET A 29 -17.75 1.31 14.27
C MET A 29 -16.47 0.66 13.80
N CYS A 30 -15.33 1.20 14.26
CA CYS A 30 -14.01 0.63 14.05
C CYS A 30 -13.31 0.36 15.39
N LEU A 31 -12.74 -0.82 15.52
CA LEU A 31 -11.98 -1.31 16.64
C LEU A 31 -10.49 -1.32 16.27
N LYS A 32 -9.76 -0.35 16.81
CA LYS A 32 -8.29 -0.31 16.82
C LYS A 32 -7.76 -1.11 18.00
N ASP A 33 -6.56 -1.68 17.92
CA ASP A 33 -5.94 -2.55 18.94
C ASP A 33 -6.32 -4.03 18.84
N ILE A 34 -6.40 -4.55 17.61
CA ILE A 34 -6.39 -6.01 17.42
C ILE A 34 -5.01 -6.52 17.83
N GLN A 35 -4.95 -7.47 18.77
CA GLN A 35 -3.69 -8.08 19.17
C GLN A 35 -3.14 -8.91 18.01
N VAL A 36 -1.85 -8.77 17.73
CA VAL A 36 -1.16 -9.55 16.71
C VAL A 36 -0.13 -10.42 17.40
N ASN A 37 -0.24 -11.73 17.22
CA ASN A 37 0.74 -12.68 17.71
C ASN A 37 1.37 -13.42 16.53
N ILE A 38 2.70 -13.39 16.40
CA ILE A 38 3.40 -14.26 15.46
C ILE A 38 3.36 -15.68 16.01
N LYS A 39 2.83 -16.62 15.24
CA LYS A 39 2.78 -18.05 15.62
C LYS A 39 4.04 -18.78 15.20
N THR A 40 4.41 -18.62 13.95
CA THR A 40 5.57 -19.26 13.36
C THR A 40 6.04 -18.46 12.17
N SER A 41 7.33 -18.55 11.87
CA SER A 41 7.94 -17.98 10.68
C SER A 41 8.97 -18.96 10.16
N TRP A 42 8.96 -19.22 8.86
CA TRP A 42 9.92 -20.08 8.20
C TRP A 42 10.33 -19.51 6.85
N ARG A 43 11.43 -20.05 6.30
CA ARG A 43 11.95 -19.66 5.00
C ARG A 43 11.85 -20.82 4.02
N ASP A 44 11.36 -20.51 2.82
CA ASP A 44 11.33 -21.44 1.68
C ASP A 44 12.57 -21.24 0.77
N GLY A 45 13.59 -20.53 1.26
CA GLY A 45 14.82 -20.22 0.54
C GLY A 45 15.54 -18.98 1.08
N PRO A 46 16.63 -18.53 0.43
CA PRO A 46 17.41 -17.38 0.89
C PRO A 46 16.65 -16.05 0.81
N SER A 47 15.61 -15.98 -0.02
CA SER A 47 14.90 -14.73 -0.32
C SER A 47 13.38 -14.83 -0.23
N VAL A 48 12.83 -15.98 0.17
CA VAL A 48 11.38 -16.17 0.31
C VAL A 48 11.08 -16.71 1.70
N GLY A 49 10.16 -16.05 2.38
CA GLY A 49 9.70 -16.46 3.69
C GLY A 49 8.19 -16.46 3.80
N THR A 50 7.73 -17.16 4.83
CA THR A 50 6.33 -17.27 5.19
C THR A 50 6.19 -17.06 6.69
N THR A 51 5.23 -16.24 7.10
CA THR A 51 4.94 -15.98 8.51
C THR A 51 3.45 -16.13 8.77
N GLU A 52 3.12 -16.87 9.83
CA GLU A 52 1.76 -16.99 10.33
C GLU A 52 1.55 -16.05 11.51
N TYR A 53 0.47 -15.30 11.45
CA TYR A 53 0.00 -14.44 12.53
C TYR A 53 -1.35 -14.92 13.01
N GLU A 54 -1.62 -14.67 14.29
CA GLU A 54 -2.94 -14.78 14.87
C GLU A 54 -3.39 -13.40 15.32
N LEU A 55 -4.45 -12.91 14.67
CA LEU A 55 -5.15 -11.71 15.08
C LEU A 55 -6.17 -12.07 16.16
N SER A 56 -6.08 -11.45 17.34
CA SER A 56 -7.01 -11.70 18.44
C SER A 56 -7.61 -10.45 19.06
N ARG A 57 -8.93 -10.48 19.33
CA ARG A 57 -9.62 -9.41 20.07
C ARG A 57 -10.93 -9.89 20.70
N PRO A 58 -11.18 -9.68 22.00
CA PRO A 58 -12.52 -9.85 22.55
C PRO A 58 -13.52 -8.91 21.87
N LEU A 59 -14.63 -9.47 21.36
CA LEU A 59 -15.75 -8.68 20.83
C LEU A 59 -16.82 -8.55 21.90
N THR A 60 -17.16 -7.33 22.27
CA THR A 60 -18.28 -7.06 23.18
C THR A 60 -19.57 -6.69 22.44
N SER A 61 -19.56 -6.77 21.10
CA SER A 61 -20.71 -6.48 20.25
C SER A 61 -20.67 -7.29 18.96
N THR A 62 -21.83 -7.40 18.31
CA THR A 62 -21.96 -8.08 17.02
C THR A 62 -21.68 -7.11 15.89
N PHE A 63 -20.80 -7.49 14.97
CA PHE A 63 -20.51 -6.75 13.75
C PHE A 63 -21.16 -7.44 12.55
N SER A 64 -21.89 -6.70 11.72
CA SER A 64 -22.31 -7.10 10.38
C SER A 64 -21.55 -6.33 9.32
N ASP A 65 -21.41 -6.92 8.12
CA ASP A 65 -20.72 -6.32 6.96
C ASP A 65 -19.33 -5.79 7.32
N TRP A 66 -18.60 -6.61 8.09
CA TRP A 66 -17.33 -6.23 8.66
C TRP A 66 -16.19 -6.32 7.66
N VAL A 67 -15.17 -5.50 7.90
CA VAL A 67 -13.91 -5.46 7.17
C VAL A 67 -12.76 -5.34 8.17
N ILE A 68 -11.68 -6.11 7.98
CA ILE A 68 -10.42 -5.94 8.71
C ILE A 68 -9.40 -5.35 7.74
N GLU A 69 -8.84 -4.21 8.11
CA GLU A 69 -7.73 -3.54 7.46
C GLU A 69 -6.43 -3.93 8.18
N ILE A 70 -5.42 -4.39 7.45
CA ILE A 70 -4.13 -4.87 8.02
C ILE A 70 -2.98 -4.16 7.30
N HIS A 71 -2.14 -3.46 8.07
CA HIS A 71 -0.97 -2.74 7.58
C HIS A 71 0.30 -3.49 7.94
N PHE A 72 1.09 -3.86 6.94
CA PHE A 72 2.43 -4.42 7.14
C PHE A 72 3.51 -3.33 7.06
N ASP A 73 4.60 -3.52 7.81
CA ASP A 73 5.81 -2.68 7.75
C ASP A 73 6.73 -2.99 6.56
N GLN A 74 6.53 -4.14 5.92
CA GLN A 74 7.28 -4.63 4.77
C GLN A 74 6.31 -5.17 3.70
N PRO A 75 6.76 -5.28 2.44
CA PRO A 75 5.97 -5.88 1.38
C PRO A 75 5.58 -7.34 1.65
N VAL A 76 4.30 -7.65 1.36
CA VAL A 76 3.76 -9.01 1.38
C VAL A 76 3.30 -9.37 -0.03
N ASN A 77 3.93 -10.40 -0.60
CA ASN A 77 3.67 -10.86 -1.97
C ASN A 77 2.38 -11.67 -2.05
N GLN A 78 2.08 -12.48 -1.02
CA GLN A 78 0.88 -13.30 -0.96
C GLN A 78 0.30 -13.23 0.45
N PHE A 79 -1.01 -13.01 0.52
CA PHE A 79 -1.75 -13.00 1.77
C PHE A 79 -2.84 -14.07 1.71
N THR A 80 -2.77 -15.03 2.62
CA THR A 80 -3.71 -16.14 2.71
C THR A 80 -4.42 -16.10 4.05
N GLN A 81 -5.72 -16.32 4.03
CA GLN A 81 -6.53 -16.51 5.23
C GLN A 81 -7.65 -17.50 4.92
N TRP A 82 -8.17 -18.18 5.93
CA TRP A 82 -9.12 -19.30 5.75
C TRP A 82 -10.54 -19.02 6.26
N PHE A 83 -10.80 -17.83 6.78
CA PHE A 83 -12.03 -17.55 7.52
C PHE A 83 -13.04 -16.71 6.72
N ALA A 84 -12.57 -15.89 5.81
CA ALA A 84 -13.28 -14.79 5.18
C ALA A 84 -12.88 -14.69 3.70
N ASP A 85 -13.18 -13.58 3.02
CA ASP A 85 -12.70 -13.31 1.67
C ASP A 85 -11.65 -12.19 1.72
N VAL A 86 -10.53 -12.36 1.00
CA VAL A 86 -9.56 -11.27 0.81
C VAL A 86 -10.08 -10.39 -0.31
N ASP A 87 -10.30 -9.12 -0.04
CA ASP A 87 -10.71 -8.19 -1.06
C ASP A 87 -9.52 -7.71 -1.89
N ASN A 88 -9.22 -8.48 -2.94
CA ASN A 88 -8.12 -8.18 -3.86
C ASN A 88 -8.35 -6.91 -4.68
N THR A 89 -9.57 -6.33 -4.69
CA THR A 89 -9.84 -5.07 -5.42
C THR A 89 -9.23 -3.85 -4.73
N PHE A 90 -8.89 -3.98 -3.44
CA PHE A 90 -8.27 -2.91 -2.65
C PHE A 90 -6.77 -3.13 -2.42
N LYS A 91 -6.09 -3.88 -3.30
CA LYS A 91 -4.63 -4.03 -3.25
C LYS A 91 -3.94 -2.67 -3.46
N VAL A 92 -3.70 -2.01 -2.33
CA VAL A 92 -2.77 -0.90 -2.05
C VAL A 92 -3.09 0.45 -2.72
N VAL A 93 -3.28 1.47 -1.89
CA VAL A 93 -3.34 2.90 -2.29
C VAL A 93 -2.19 3.71 -1.66
N HIS A 94 -1.28 3.10 -0.87
CA HIS A 94 -0.11 3.81 -0.31
C HIS A 94 1.14 2.91 -0.22
N GLU A 95 2.20 3.30 -0.94
CA GLU A 95 3.37 2.47 -1.28
C GLU A 95 4.39 2.17 -0.15
N LYS A 96 4.12 2.57 1.10
CA LYS A 96 4.96 2.17 2.27
C LYS A 96 4.27 1.20 3.22
N GLU A 97 2.98 0.95 2.98
CA GLU A 97 2.16 0.10 3.82
C GLU A 97 1.36 -0.82 2.91
N HIS A 98 1.67 -2.11 2.94
CA HIS A 98 0.82 -3.07 2.26
C HIS A 98 -0.43 -3.27 3.10
N VAL A 99 -1.50 -2.63 2.65
CA VAL A 99 -2.82 -2.71 3.27
C VAL A 99 -3.60 -3.85 2.64
N PHE A 100 -4.05 -4.78 3.47
CA PHE A 100 -4.96 -5.85 3.07
C PHE A 100 -6.32 -5.65 3.71
N PHE A 101 -7.36 -5.81 2.90
CA PHE A 101 -8.74 -5.79 3.36
C PHE A 101 -9.30 -7.21 3.36
N ILE A 102 -9.70 -7.68 4.54
CA ILE A 102 -10.41 -8.94 4.71
C ILE A 102 -11.88 -8.59 4.93
N LYS A 103 -12.77 -9.08 4.07
CA LYS A 103 -14.21 -8.84 4.20
C LYS A 103 -14.96 -10.10 4.56
N ALA A 104 -16.09 -9.92 5.22
CA ALA A 104 -17.03 -10.99 5.46
C ALA A 104 -17.37 -11.74 4.16
N ASN A 105 -17.17 -13.07 4.15
CA ASN A 105 -17.72 -13.89 3.08
C ASN A 105 -19.23 -14.09 3.27
N ASN A 106 -19.91 -14.57 2.23
CA ASN A 106 -21.38 -14.71 2.26
C ASN A 106 -21.90 -15.58 3.42
N ASN A 107 -21.10 -16.51 3.93
CA ASN A 107 -21.47 -17.42 4.99
C ASN A 107 -21.15 -16.87 6.40
N ARG A 108 -20.43 -15.75 6.50
CA ARG A 108 -19.95 -15.17 7.77
C ARG A 108 -20.11 -13.65 7.83
N ARG A 109 -21.29 -13.19 7.39
CA ARG A 109 -21.68 -11.77 7.42
C ARG A 109 -21.69 -11.16 8.81
N THR A 110 -21.83 -11.97 9.86
CA THR A 110 -21.89 -11.53 11.25
C THR A 110 -20.75 -12.12 12.09
N LEU A 111 -20.04 -11.27 12.83
CA LEU A 111 -19.13 -11.64 13.91
C LEU A 111 -19.80 -11.31 15.25
N SER A 112 -20.16 -12.30 16.05
CA SER A 112 -20.88 -12.10 17.33
C SER A 112 -20.16 -12.76 18.51
N ASN A 113 -20.19 -12.09 19.68
CA ASN A 113 -19.97 -12.60 21.04
C ASN A 113 -18.87 -13.66 21.24
N THR A 114 -17.78 -13.56 20.48
CA THR A 114 -16.64 -14.46 20.54
C THR A 114 -15.36 -13.65 20.52
N ASN A 115 -14.27 -14.22 21.04
CA ASN A 115 -12.95 -13.68 20.79
C ASN A 115 -12.69 -13.79 19.29
N LEU A 116 -12.57 -12.64 18.63
CA LEU A 116 -12.00 -12.52 17.30
C LEU A 116 -10.68 -13.32 17.35
N ARG A 117 -10.52 -14.38 16.57
CA ARG A 117 -9.28 -15.17 16.48
C ARG A 117 -9.10 -15.70 15.06
N PHE A 118 -8.15 -15.14 14.33
CA PHE A 118 -7.98 -15.40 12.89
C PHE A 118 -6.53 -15.72 12.59
N PRO A 119 -6.23 -16.94 12.14
CA PRO A 119 -4.94 -17.22 11.55
C PRO A 119 -4.87 -16.58 10.16
N ILE A 120 -3.78 -15.87 9.91
CA ILE A 120 -3.44 -15.30 8.61
C ILE A 120 -2.01 -15.69 8.29
N GLN A 121 -1.72 -15.81 7.00
CA GLN A 121 -0.40 -16.20 6.51
C GLN A 121 0.06 -15.17 5.48
N ALA A 122 1.22 -14.58 5.72
CA ALA A 122 1.88 -13.67 4.80
C ALA A 122 3.10 -14.35 4.21
N ARG A 123 3.17 -14.40 2.88
CA ARG A 123 4.37 -14.78 2.13
C ARG A 123 5.05 -13.52 1.63
N TYR A 124 6.36 -13.46 1.78
CA TYR A 124 7.14 -12.27 1.47
C TYR A 124 8.46 -12.63 0.80
N SER A 125 8.97 -11.68 0.03
CA SER A 125 10.30 -11.70 -0.58
C SER A 125 11.20 -10.74 0.19
N GLY A 126 12.36 -11.21 0.63
CA GLY A 126 13.35 -10.40 1.32
C GLY A 126 13.96 -11.05 2.55
N VAL A 127 14.86 -10.29 3.20
CA VAL A 127 15.56 -10.73 4.41
C VAL A 127 14.77 -10.37 5.66
N LEU A 128 13.93 -9.35 5.63
CA LEU A 128 13.14 -8.92 6.78
C LEU A 128 11.80 -9.62 6.82
N VAL A 129 11.42 -10.10 8.01
CA VAL A 129 10.11 -10.69 8.26
C VAL A 129 9.09 -9.55 8.42
N PRO A 130 8.03 -9.47 7.59
CA PRO A 130 7.01 -8.44 7.74
C PRO A 130 6.40 -8.50 9.14
N GLN A 131 6.08 -7.35 9.70
CA GLN A 131 5.37 -7.17 10.96
C GLN A 131 4.09 -6.40 10.67
N ILE A 132 3.01 -6.75 11.37
CA ILE A 132 1.76 -6.00 11.26
C ILE A 132 1.89 -4.78 12.18
N LYS A 133 1.99 -3.60 11.57
CA LYS A 133 2.00 -2.32 12.30
C LYS A 133 0.65 -2.03 12.93
N GLN A 134 -0.41 -2.34 12.20
CA GLN A 134 -1.77 -2.00 12.58
C GLN A 134 -2.75 -3.00 12.00
N ALA A 135 -3.76 -3.37 12.79
CA ALA A 135 -4.94 -4.05 12.32
C ALA A 135 -6.19 -3.37 12.90
N VAL A 136 -7.16 -3.06 12.03
CA VAL A 136 -8.40 -2.34 12.38
C VAL A 136 -9.60 -3.14 11.89
N LEU A 137 -10.53 -3.47 12.78
CA LEU A 137 -11.81 -4.11 12.43
C LEU A 137 -12.90 -3.05 12.36
N CYS A 138 -13.51 -2.85 11.20
CA CYS A 138 -14.64 -1.97 11.01
C CYS A 138 -15.91 -2.74 10.63
N GLY A 139 -17.09 -2.21 10.93
CA GLY A 139 -18.37 -2.79 10.48
C GLY A 139 -19.57 -2.13 11.15
N MET A 140 -20.78 -2.58 10.78
CA MET A 140 -22.02 -2.11 11.38
C MET A 140 -22.30 -2.91 12.67
N THR A 141 -22.71 -2.26 13.75
CA THR A 141 -23.03 -2.93 15.02
C THR A 141 -24.50 -2.81 15.40
N SER A 142 -25.04 -3.84 16.05
CA SER A 142 -26.36 -3.76 16.70
C SER A 142 -26.31 -2.80 17.91
N SER A 143 -27.36 -2.01 18.06
CA SER A 143 -27.39 -0.68 18.69
C SER A 143 -27.31 -0.60 20.23
N SER A 144 -26.48 -1.39 20.91
CA SER A 144 -26.33 -1.32 22.39
C SER A 144 -24.88 -1.26 22.88
N ALA A 145 -23.93 -1.04 21.98
CA ALA A 145 -22.52 -1.09 22.30
C ALA A 145 -22.00 0.23 22.90
N PHE A 146 -21.75 0.23 24.22
CA PHE A 146 -21.04 1.32 24.90
C PHE A 146 -19.54 1.01 24.91
N TYR A 147 -18.72 1.92 24.39
CA TYR A 147 -17.26 1.80 24.44
C TYR A 147 -16.62 3.08 24.94
N THR A 148 -15.72 2.89 25.89
CA THR A 148 -14.73 3.89 26.29
C THR A 148 -13.52 3.70 25.38
N THR A 149 -13.33 4.58 24.40
CA THR A 149 -12.06 4.68 23.68
C THR A 149 -11.00 5.16 24.67
N GLN A 150 -10.19 4.24 25.17
CA GLN A 150 -8.98 4.61 25.89
C GLN A 150 -7.98 5.10 24.83
N ALA A 151 -7.69 6.40 24.84
CA ALA A 151 -6.65 6.93 23.96
C ALA A 151 -5.35 6.14 24.23
N PRO A 152 -4.64 5.65 23.21
CA PRO A 152 -3.38 4.95 23.43
C PRO A 152 -2.45 5.86 24.23
N LEU A 153 -1.79 5.29 25.24
CA LEU A 153 -0.72 5.98 25.96
C LEU A 153 0.34 6.36 24.92
N VAL A 154 0.56 7.68 24.77
CA VAL A 154 1.61 8.20 23.89
C VAL A 154 2.95 7.79 24.49
N GLU A 155 3.54 6.72 23.97
CA GLU A 155 4.90 6.32 24.31
C GLU A 155 5.86 7.36 23.72
N VAL A 156 6.53 8.10 24.59
CA VAL A 156 7.50 9.13 24.19
C VAL A 156 8.75 8.42 23.69
N LEU A 157 8.89 8.32 22.37
CA LEU A 157 10.09 7.75 21.74
C LEU A 157 11.33 8.58 22.13
N PRO A 158 12.49 7.92 22.35
CA PRO A 158 13.75 8.61 22.61
C PRO A 158 14.12 9.52 21.43
N PRO A 159 14.88 10.60 21.67
CA PRO A 159 15.29 11.54 20.62
C PRO A 159 16.04 10.79 19.51
N ALA A 160 15.44 10.78 18.32
CA ALA A 160 15.95 10.04 17.17
C ALA A 160 17.29 10.61 16.67
N PHE A 161 18.19 9.70 16.35
CA PHE A 161 19.46 9.92 15.64
C PHE A 161 19.23 10.62 14.28
N ASP A 162 20.06 11.65 14.04
CA ASP A 162 20.72 12.13 12.81
C ASP A 162 19.89 12.37 11.50
N PRO A 163 20.36 13.27 10.62
CA PRO A 163 19.52 14.03 9.69
C PRO A 163 18.80 13.10 8.74
N SER A 164 17.50 13.38 8.57
CA SER A 164 16.60 12.82 7.57
C SER A 164 17.39 12.27 6.37
N PRO A 165 17.41 10.94 6.13
CA PRO A 165 18.07 10.38 4.96
C PRO A 165 17.60 11.17 3.74
N GLN A 166 18.57 11.73 3.02
CA GLN A 166 18.31 12.63 1.92
C GLN A 166 17.52 11.83 0.87
N VAL A 167 16.25 12.18 0.69
CA VAL A 167 15.39 11.48 -0.26
C VAL A 167 16.04 11.60 -1.63
N PRO A 168 16.40 10.48 -2.27
CA PRO A 168 17.09 10.52 -3.54
C PRO A 168 16.14 11.13 -4.59
N SER A 169 16.63 12.09 -5.37
CA SER A 169 15.85 12.72 -6.45
C SER A 169 16.04 11.91 -7.72
N CYS A 170 14.95 11.51 -8.36
CA CYS A 170 15.03 11.06 -9.75
C CYS A 170 15.21 12.27 -10.67
N VAL A 171 15.71 12.01 -11.88
CA VAL A 171 15.92 13.03 -12.90
C VAL A 171 15.18 12.64 -14.17
N LEU A 172 14.31 13.52 -14.68
CA LEU A 172 13.75 13.39 -16.02
C LEU A 172 14.82 13.82 -17.04
N SER A 173 15.66 12.87 -17.46
CA SER A 173 16.83 13.11 -18.31
C SER A 173 16.47 13.36 -19.77
N TYR A 174 15.29 12.90 -20.21
CA TYR A 174 14.77 13.15 -21.54
C TYR A 174 13.26 13.32 -21.52
N HIS A 175 12.77 14.35 -22.23
CA HIS A 175 11.35 14.54 -22.49
C HIS A 175 11.14 15.09 -23.89
N LYS A 176 10.34 14.40 -24.71
CA LYS A 176 9.95 14.88 -26.04
C LYS A 176 8.51 14.49 -26.34
N ALA A 177 7.67 15.51 -26.57
CA ALA A 177 6.30 15.34 -27.03
C ALA A 177 6.16 15.64 -28.54
N TRP A 178 5.27 14.91 -29.20
CA TRP A 178 4.83 15.11 -30.58
C TRP A 178 3.29 15.06 -30.66
N TYR A 179 2.73 15.15 -31.87
CA TYR A 179 1.28 15.01 -32.05
C TYR A 179 0.85 13.58 -31.73
N GLY A 180 0.02 13.41 -30.70
CA GLY A 180 -0.52 12.11 -30.32
C GLY A 180 0.37 11.26 -29.41
N GLY A 181 1.56 11.73 -29.00
CA GLY A 181 2.43 10.94 -28.14
C GLY A 181 3.64 11.68 -27.56
N MET A 182 4.32 11.02 -26.63
CA MET A 182 5.54 11.52 -25.98
C MET A 182 6.45 10.38 -25.56
N LYS A 183 7.73 10.70 -25.35
CA LYS A 183 8.75 9.82 -24.81
C LYS A 183 9.44 10.49 -23.64
N GLU A 184 9.65 9.71 -22.58
CA GLU A 184 10.37 10.14 -21.37
C GLU A 184 11.43 9.12 -20.96
N ILE A 185 12.55 9.62 -20.44
CA ILE A 185 13.58 8.82 -19.79
C ILE A 185 13.78 9.36 -18.38
N LEU A 186 13.61 8.47 -17.40
CA LEU A 186 13.79 8.73 -15.98
C LEU A 186 15.06 8.02 -15.51
N ASP A 187 15.93 8.78 -14.85
CA ASP A 187 17.11 8.27 -14.18
C ASP A 187 16.76 8.09 -12.71
N LEU A 188 16.58 6.83 -12.30
CA LEU A 188 16.10 6.45 -10.98
C LEU A 188 17.29 5.96 -10.13
N PRO A 189 17.74 6.69 -9.10
CA PRO A 189 18.82 6.23 -8.23
C PRO A 189 18.40 5.00 -7.42
N VAL A 190 19.28 3.99 -7.39
CA VAL A 190 19.09 2.75 -6.62
C VAL A 190 19.80 2.93 -5.28
N THR A 191 19.06 3.20 -4.21
CA THR A 191 19.64 3.42 -2.87
C THR A 191 19.94 2.14 -2.11
N GLU A 192 19.24 1.06 -2.45
CA GLU A 192 19.37 -0.25 -1.82
C GLU A 192 19.39 -1.34 -2.88
N ASP A 193 20.09 -2.45 -2.61
CA ASP A 193 20.11 -3.59 -3.52
C ASP A 193 18.69 -4.12 -3.74
N THR A 194 18.22 -4.15 -4.99
CA THR A 194 16.97 -4.81 -5.34
C THR A 194 17.30 -6.27 -5.69
N LYS A 195 16.56 -7.23 -5.13
CA LYS A 195 16.72 -8.67 -5.40
C LYS A 195 15.47 -9.23 -6.05
N GLY A 196 15.36 -9.06 -7.36
CA GLY A 196 14.24 -9.61 -8.13
C GLY A 196 12.89 -8.90 -7.96
N ASN A 197 12.82 -7.79 -7.22
CA ASN A 197 11.55 -7.17 -6.80
C ASN A 197 11.63 -5.64 -6.73
N TRP A 198 11.84 -4.99 -7.87
CA TRP A 198 11.66 -3.54 -7.98
C TRP A 198 10.33 -3.21 -8.65
N MET A 199 9.76 -2.06 -8.26
CA MET A 199 8.50 -1.55 -8.79
C MET A 199 8.67 -0.09 -9.19
N ILE A 200 7.95 0.32 -10.24
CA ILE A 200 7.81 1.72 -10.64
C ILE A 200 6.34 2.10 -10.62
N GLU A 201 6.06 3.25 -10.04
CA GLU A 201 4.78 3.94 -10.14
C GLU A 201 5.00 5.30 -10.80
N LEU A 202 4.11 5.68 -11.74
CA LEU A 202 4.09 6.96 -12.42
C LEU A 202 2.68 7.54 -12.37
N LYS A 203 2.57 8.82 -12.01
CA LYS A 203 1.30 9.56 -12.05
C LYS A 203 1.39 10.77 -12.97
N PHE A 204 0.33 11.00 -13.73
CA PHE A 204 0.26 12.05 -14.74
C PHE A 204 -0.89 13.03 -14.48
N ASP A 205 -0.70 14.29 -14.89
CA ASP A 205 -1.69 15.36 -14.73
C ASP A 205 -2.89 15.27 -15.70
N LYS A 206 -2.75 14.49 -16.77
CA LYS A 206 -3.71 14.35 -17.86
C LYS A 206 -3.81 12.88 -18.30
N PRO A 207 -4.94 12.51 -18.92
CA PRO A 207 -5.12 11.16 -19.40
C PRO A 207 -4.24 10.86 -20.61
N TRP A 208 -3.71 9.65 -20.67
CA TRP A 208 -3.14 8.99 -21.84
C TRP A 208 -4.00 7.77 -22.22
N SER A 209 -3.85 7.29 -23.46
CA SER A 209 -4.59 6.14 -23.99
C SER A 209 -3.78 4.84 -24.00
N GLN A 210 -2.45 4.95 -24.11
CA GLN A 210 -1.54 3.81 -24.09
C GLN A 210 -0.20 4.22 -23.47
N VAL A 211 0.46 3.26 -22.83
CA VAL A 211 1.83 3.37 -22.32
C VAL A 211 2.64 2.19 -22.82
N ASP A 212 3.77 2.48 -23.46
CA ASP A 212 4.71 1.50 -23.99
C ASP A 212 5.99 1.54 -23.16
N VAL A 213 6.33 0.40 -22.54
CA VAL A 213 7.56 0.22 -21.77
C VAL A 213 8.34 -0.94 -22.37
N TYR A 214 9.43 -0.63 -23.07
CA TYR A 214 10.16 -1.63 -23.84
C TYR A 214 11.05 -2.52 -22.95
N GLY A 215 10.56 -3.73 -22.66
CA GLY A 215 11.36 -4.83 -22.10
C GLY A 215 11.81 -4.66 -20.65
N LYS A 216 11.24 -3.70 -19.91
CA LYS A 216 11.68 -3.41 -18.53
C LYS A 216 10.80 -4.04 -17.46
N CYS A 217 9.49 -4.14 -17.66
CA CYS A 217 8.59 -4.61 -16.60
C CYS A 217 7.28 -5.18 -17.17
N TYR A 218 6.58 -5.94 -16.33
CA TYR A 218 5.18 -6.31 -16.53
C TYR A 218 4.27 -5.28 -15.86
N ALA A 219 3.28 -4.77 -16.59
CA ALA A 219 2.32 -3.82 -16.05
C ALA A 219 1.40 -4.48 -15.03
N ILE A 220 1.25 -3.84 -13.86
CA ILE A 220 0.31 -4.20 -12.79
C ILE A 220 -0.95 -3.33 -12.93
N LEU A 221 -0.78 -2.03 -13.18
CA LEU A 221 -1.86 -1.07 -13.35
C LEU A 221 -1.56 -0.14 -14.54
N SER A 222 -2.58 0.13 -15.35
CA SER A 222 -2.51 1.03 -16.50
C SER A 222 -3.91 1.61 -16.75
N ASN A 223 -4.22 2.77 -16.15
CA ASN A 223 -5.58 3.34 -16.14
C ASN A 223 -5.69 4.73 -16.80
N GLY A 224 -4.71 5.13 -17.60
CA GLY A 224 -4.69 6.42 -18.29
C GLY A 224 -4.17 7.59 -17.45
N TYR A 225 -4.09 7.46 -16.13
CA TYR A 225 -3.49 8.48 -15.24
C TYR A 225 -2.34 7.92 -14.41
N ASN A 226 -2.41 6.63 -14.09
CA ASN A 226 -1.46 5.92 -13.25
C ASN A 226 -0.92 4.73 -14.03
N TYR A 227 0.39 4.54 -13.94
CA TYR A 227 1.07 3.37 -14.46
C TYR A 227 1.90 2.75 -13.34
N ILE A 228 1.66 1.47 -13.07
CA ILE A 228 2.45 0.69 -12.11
C ILE A 228 2.98 -0.53 -12.83
N CYS A 229 4.28 -0.80 -12.70
CA CYS A 229 4.88 -2.01 -13.24
C CYS A 229 5.93 -2.59 -12.30
N HIS A 230 6.15 -3.90 -12.44
CA HIS A 230 7.15 -4.65 -11.68
C HIS A 230 8.14 -5.32 -12.63
N ASN A 231 9.38 -5.47 -12.19
CA ASN A 231 10.45 -6.04 -12.98
C ASN A 231 10.09 -7.38 -13.65
N ASN A 232 10.79 -7.67 -14.74
CA ASN A 232 10.85 -9.01 -15.29
C ASN A 232 11.82 -9.85 -14.44
N GLU A 233 11.63 -11.16 -14.39
CA GLU A 233 12.47 -12.06 -13.59
C GLU A 233 13.97 -11.86 -13.84
N HIS A 234 14.36 -11.59 -15.09
CA HIS A 234 15.76 -11.45 -15.49
C HIS A 234 16.37 -10.05 -15.26
N ASN A 235 15.60 -9.04 -14.83
CA ASN A 235 16.11 -7.68 -14.67
C ASN A 235 15.80 -7.05 -13.30
N GLY A 236 15.34 -7.86 -12.35
CA GLY A 236 14.97 -7.43 -11.00
C GLY A 236 16.15 -7.12 -10.07
N ASP A 237 17.35 -7.55 -10.42
CA ASP A 237 18.54 -7.28 -9.62
C ASP A 237 19.18 -5.94 -10.01
N LYS A 238 19.36 -5.06 -9.01
CA LYS A 238 20.05 -3.77 -9.12
C LYS A 238 20.89 -3.56 -7.87
N ALA A 239 22.14 -3.16 -8.06
CA ALA A 239 23.03 -2.86 -6.94
C ALA A 239 22.77 -1.44 -6.42
N ALA A 240 22.87 -1.25 -5.11
CA ALA A 240 22.88 0.05 -4.45
C ALA A 240 23.99 0.95 -5.03
N GLY A 241 23.71 2.24 -5.15
CA GLY A 241 24.60 3.24 -5.75
C GLY A 241 24.57 3.30 -7.28
N THR A 242 23.78 2.45 -7.95
CA THR A 242 23.60 2.50 -9.41
C THR A 242 22.43 3.41 -9.82
N THR A 243 22.31 3.68 -11.11
CA THR A 243 21.16 4.39 -11.69
C THR A 243 20.38 3.45 -12.59
N PHE A 244 19.10 3.28 -12.30
CA PHE A 244 18.17 2.57 -13.16
C PHE A 244 17.54 3.53 -14.17
N ILE A 245 17.88 3.34 -15.45
CA ILE A 245 17.31 4.13 -16.54
C ILE A 245 15.97 3.51 -16.92
N PHE A 246 14.87 4.25 -16.75
CA PHE A 246 13.52 3.83 -17.13
C PHE A 246 13.05 4.65 -18.35
N ASP A 247 12.68 3.97 -19.43
CA ASP A 247 12.26 4.60 -20.69
C ASP A 247 10.83 4.16 -20.95
N HIS A 248 9.95 5.12 -21.20
CA HIS A 248 8.57 4.86 -21.56
C HIS A 248 8.07 5.84 -22.62
N GLN A 249 7.05 5.41 -23.36
CA GLN A 249 6.31 6.23 -24.30
C GLN A 249 4.83 6.25 -23.93
N LEU A 250 4.19 7.40 -24.04
CA LEU A 250 2.76 7.57 -23.82
C LEU A 250 2.11 7.99 -25.13
N GLN A 251 0.92 7.46 -25.41
CA GLN A 251 0.04 7.95 -26.45
C GLN A 251 -1.08 8.77 -25.80
N PHE A 252 -1.42 9.92 -26.38
CA PHE A 252 -2.48 10.79 -25.89
C PHE A 252 -3.20 11.46 -27.06
N SER A 253 -4.35 12.09 -26.82
CA SER A 253 -5.12 12.75 -27.88
C SER A 253 -4.74 14.22 -28.06
N GLY A 254 -4.46 14.61 -29.31
CA GLY A 254 -4.33 16.01 -29.72
C GLY A 254 -2.89 16.53 -29.85
N PRO A 255 -2.72 17.87 -29.86
CA PRO A 255 -1.42 18.50 -30.10
C PRO A 255 -0.45 18.29 -28.93
N LYS A 256 0.85 18.52 -29.17
CA LYS A 256 1.91 18.41 -28.14
C LYS A 256 1.66 19.19 -26.85
N THR A 257 0.88 20.28 -26.91
CA THR A 257 0.50 21.08 -25.74
C THR A 257 -0.44 20.34 -24.78
N ASN A 258 -1.07 19.27 -25.26
CA ASN A 258 -1.91 18.38 -24.49
C ASN A 258 -1.13 17.20 -23.87
N ALA A 259 0.19 17.12 -24.09
CA ALA A 259 1.00 16.07 -23.49
C ALA A 259 0.77 16.01 -21.96
N PRO A 260 0.57 14.81 -21.40
CA PRO A 260 0.60 14.60 -19.96
C PRO A 260 1.95 15.00 -19.38
N LYS A 261 1.94 15.54 -18.18
CA LYS A 261 3.12 15.83 -17.38
C LYS A 261 3.19 14.81 -16.26
N LEU A 262 4.37 14.24 -16.08
CA LEU A 262 4.67 13.42 -14.93
C LEU A 262 4.63 14.28 -13.66
N LEU A 263 3.69 13.99 -12.78
CA LEU A 263 3.52 14.67 -11.49
C LEU A 263 4.40 14.05 -10.42
N GLU A 264 4.37 12.72 -10.34
CA GLU A 264 5.02 11.96 -9.29
C GLU A 264 5.57 10.67 -9.91
N ALA A 265 6.76 10.27 -9.47
CA ALA A 265 7.36 8.98 -9.81
C ALA A 265 7.88 8.32 -8.55
N TRP A 266 7.77 7.00 -8.48
CA TRP A 266 8.32 6.20 -7.39
C TRP A 266 9.11 5.04 -7.95
N PHE A 267 10.19 4.71 -7.25
CA PHE A 267 11.00 3.54 -7.52
C PHE A 267 11.18 2.77 -6.21
N THR A 268 10.64 1.56 -6.15
CA THR A 268 10.70 0.69 -4.95
C THR A 268 10.23 1.42 -3.67
N GLY A 269 9.14 2.20 -3.78
CA GLY A 269 8.54 2.95 -2.67
C GLY A 269 9.26 4.25 -2.27
N TYR A 270 10.36 4.60 -2.94
CA TYR A 270 11.00 5.91 -2.80
C TYR A 270 10.33 6.92 -3.72
N HIS A 271 9.77 7.97 -3.13
CA HIS A 271 9.21 9.08 -3.88
C HIS A 271 10.32 9.90 -4.51
N CYS A 272 10.21 10.09 -5.81
CA CYS A 272 11.08 10.91 -6.59
C CYS A 272 10.36 12.18 -7.01
N VAL A 273 10.80 13.31 -6.45
CA VAL A 273 10.31 14.62 -6.85
C VAL A 273 10.98 14.97 -8.19
N ASN A 274 10.17 15.29 -9.18
CA ASN A 274 10.67 15.84 -10.44
C ASN A 274 11.09 17.30 -10.18
N ASN A 275 12.39 17.62 -10.30
CA ASN A 275 12.90 18.98 -10.16
C ASN A 275 12.68 19.81 -11.42
#